data_AF-A0A9Q2ZSW4-F1
#
_entry.id   AF-A0A9Q2ZSW4-F1
#
_cell.length_a   1.000
_cell.length_b   1.000
_cell.length_c   1.000
_cell.angle_alpha   90.00
_cell.angle_beta   90.00
_cell.angle_gamma   90.00
#
_symmetry.space_group_name_H-M   'P 1'
#
loop_
_entity.id
_entity.type
_entity.pdbx_description
1 polymer ?
#
loop_
_entity_poly.entity_id
_entity_poly.type
_entity_poly.pdbx_seq_one_letter_code
_entity_poly.pdbx_strand_id
1 'polypeptide(L)'
;MGLFNRIKTSFRALFPRRYAWPGMDISLPGGQQLHLVGSIHMGTQDMSPLPSGLIKLLKRADALIVEADISGHESPFAGLESDRPLAERLNETQLAELTRLADESGVSLSMLDTLPLWQIAMVLQATQAQRLGLRGDYGIDYQLLNAARACNLSVIELEGTDSQIALLRQLPDDGKMLLDDTLTHWHTNARLLQTMIGWWLDAPPADGKLALPSTFSESLYDVLMNARNQAWRETLYALPAGRYVVAVGALHLYGEGNLPSLLK
;
A
#
# COMPACT_ATOMS: atom_id res chain seq x y z
N MET A 1 -0.56 -32.20 20.02
CA MET A 1 -0.14 -30.83 20.39
C MET A 1 -0.43 -30.60 21.87
N GLY A 2 0.60 -30.31 22.68
CA GLY A 2 0.52 -30.35 24.15
C GLY A 2 -0.21 -29.16 24.79
N LEU A 3 -0.78 -29.39 25.97
CA LEU A 3 -1.53 -28.44 26.83
C LEU A 3 -0.82 -27.08 27.01
N PHE A 4 0.52 -27.08 27.01
CA PHE A 4 1.36 -25.88 27.08
C PHE A 4 1.21 -24.92 25.89
N ASN A 5 1.00 -25.43 24.67
CA ASN A 5 0.76 -24.57 23.51
C ASN A 5 -0.61 -23.90 23.61
N ARG A 6 -1.64 -24.61 24.07
CA ARG A 6 -2.97 -24.04 24.29
C ARG A 6 -2.94 -22.91 25.31
N ILE A 7 -2.24 -23.08 26.44
CA ILE A 7 -2.10 -22.04 27.48
C ILE A 7 -1.36 -20.80 26.94
N LYS A 8 -0.30 -20.98 26.14
CA LYS A 8 0.41 -19.85 25.49
C LYS A 8 -0.45 -19.11 24.48
N THR A 9 -1.25 -19.82 23.69
CA THR A 9 -2.18 -19.21 22.73
C THR A 9 -3.27 -18.44 23.46
N SER A 10 -3.81 -18.98 24.56
CA SER A 10 -4.80 -18.30 25.41
C SER A 10 -4.25 -17.06 26.12
N PHE A 11 -2.98 -17.07 26.57
CA PHE A 11 -2.35 -15.90 27.18
C PHE A 11 -2.04 -14.77 26.17
N ARG A 12 -1.68 -15.11 24.92
CA ARG A 12 -1.51 -14.13 23.83
C ARG A 12 -2.83 -13.49 23.40
N ALA A 13 -3.94 -14.21 23.50
CA ALA A 13 -5.27 -13.67 23.23
C ALA A 13 -5.70 -12.61 24.27
N LEU A 14 -5.21 -12.71 25.51
CA LEU A 14 -5.52 -11.78 26.60
C LEU A 14 -4.71 -10.46 26.53
N PHE A 15 -3.54 -10.47 25.87
CA PHE A 15 -2.70 -9.29 25.66
C PHE A 15 -2.17 -9.30 24.22
N PRO A 16 -2.95 -8.77 23.25
CA PRO A 16 -2.48 -8.70 21.88
C PRO A 16 -1.16 -7.92 21.84
N ARG A 17 -0.15 -8.49 21.17
CA ARG A 17 1.13 -7.82 20.98
C ARG A 17 0.88 -6.50 20.25
N ARG A 18 1.28 -5.40 20.89
CA ARG A 18 1.31 -4.09 20.26
C ARG A 18 2.68 -3.84 19.68
N TYR A 19 2.70 -3.43 18.43
CA TYR A 19 3.89 -3.01 17.72
C TYR A 19 3.93 -1.48 17.68
N ALA A 20 5.13 -0.90 17.68
CA ALA A 20 5.35 0.55 17.49
C ALA A 20 5.23 0.96 16.00
N TRP A 21 4.61 0.11 15.19
CA TRP A 21 4.37 0.29 13.77
C TRP A 21 3.05 -0.37 13.40
N PRO A 22 2.47 -0.05 12.23
CA PRO A 22 1.31 -0.74 11.68
C PRO A 22 1.64 -2.21 11.40
N GLY A 23 1.40 -3.10 12.37
CA GLY A 23 1.70 -4.52 12.20
C GLY A 23 0.90 -5.43 13.10
N MET A 24 0.75 -6.68 12.68
CA MET A 24 0.03 -7.71 13.41
C MET A 24 0.50 -9.11 13.05
N ASP A 25 0.34 -10.05 13.98
CA ASP A 25 0.68 -11.46 13.76
C ASP A 25 -0.57 -12.26 13.39
N ILE A 26 -0.47 -13.10 12.35
CA ILE A 26 -1.49 -14.08 11.95
C ILE A 26 -0.86 -15.46 11.86
N SER A 27 -1.56 -16.47 12.37
CA SER A 27 -1.18 -17.88 12.21
C SER A 27 -2.21 -18.58 11.34
N LEU A 28 -1.77 -19.19 10.25
CA LEU A 28 -2.63 -19.98 9.38
C LEU A 28 -2.60 -21.48 9.76
N PRO A 29 -3.65 -22.26 9.42
CA PRO A 29 -3.76 -23.68 9.78
C PRO A 29 -2.63 -24.56 9.24
N GLY A 30 -2.03 -24.18 8.10
CA GLY A 30 -0.91 -24.91 7.49
C GLY A 30 0.43 -24.73 8.20
N GLY A 31 0.48 -23.96 9.29
CA GLY A 31 1.70 -23.69 10.05
C GLY A 31 2.45 -22.43 9.62
N GLN A 32 1.87 -21.63 8.72
CA GLN A 32 2.41 -20.32 8.35
C GLN A 32 2.25 -19.34 9.52
N GLN A 33 3.31 -18.61 9.82
CA GLN A 33 3.36 -17.54 10.82
C GLN A 33 3.65 -16.24 10.09
N LEU A 34 2.60 -15.45 9.86
CA LEU A 34 2.67 -14.20 9.12
C LEU A 34 2.81 -13.03 10.10
N HIS A 35 3.81 -12.17 9.90
CA HIS A 35 3.84 -10.84 10.48
C HIS A 35 3.47 -9.84 9.39
N LEU A 36 2.23 -9.37 9.41
CA LEU A 36 1.73 -8.38 8.46
C LEU A 36 2.25 -6.99 8.87
N VAL A 37 2.66 -6.20 7.88
CA VAL A 37 3.17 -4.84 8.02
C VAL A 37 2.43 -3.94 7.04
N GLY A 38 1.78 -2.90 7.57
CA GLY A 38 1.06 -1.90 6.78
C GLY A 38 2.04 -0.89 6.23
N SER A 39 2.49 -1.09 5.00
CA SER A 39 3.48 -0.24 4.35
C SER A 39 2.87 1.05 3.79
N ILE A 40 3.74 2.03 3.59
CA ILE A 40 3.47 3.23 2.81
C ILE A 40 4.67 3.48 1.89
N HIS A 41 4.40 3.82 0.63
CA HIS A 41 5.44 3.95 -0.40
C HIS A 41 6.37 5.15 -0.21
N MET A 42 5.91 6.20 0.48
CA MET A 42 6.70 7.39 0.76
C MET A 42 6.61 7.72 2.24
N GLY A 43 7.73 8.09 2.83
CA GLY A 43 7.85 8.38 4.25
C GLY A 43 8.61 9.67 4.53
N THR A 44 8.74 10.00 5.80
CA THR A 44 9.60 11.09 6.29
C THR A 44 10.92 10.54 6.80
N GLN A 45 11.92 11.41 6.95
CA GLN A 45 13.23 11.01 7.48
C GLN A 45 13.13 10.32 8.85
N ASP A 46 12.20 10.76 9.71
CA ASP A 46 11.99 10.21 11.05
C ASP A 46 11.44 8.76 11.05
N MET A 47 10.96 8.29 9.91
CA MET A 47 10.56 6.88 9.70
C MET A 47 11.75 5.98 9.33
N SER A 48 12.96 6.52 9.27
CA SER A 48 14.19 5.79 8.96
C SER A 48 15.23 5.96 10.08
N PRO A 49 15.87 4.87 10.56
CA PRO A 49 15.73 3.49 10.09
C PRO A 49 14.44 2.81 10.58
N LEU A 50 14.05 1.71 9.92
CA LEU A 50 12.96 0.85 10.40
C LEU A 50 13.13 0.45 11.88
N PRO A 51 12.01 0.25 12.61
CA PRO A 51 12.05 -0.16 14.01
C PRO A 51 12.92 -1.42 14.22
N SER A 52 13.77 -1.41 15.24
CA SER A 52 14.69 -2.53 15.50
C SER A 52 13.96 -3.86 15.76
N GLY A 53 12.72 -3.79 16.25
CA GLY A 53 11.84 -4.96 16.40
C GLY A 53 11.47 -5.58 15.06
N LEU A 54 11.15 -4.75 14.06
CA LEU A 54 10.81 -5.19 12.71
C LEU A 54 12.03 -5.79 12.00
N ILE A 55 13.21 -5.18 12.14
CA ILE A 55 14.47 -5.75 11.64
C ILE A 55 14.77 -7.13 12.25
N LYS A 56 14.47 -7.34 13.53
CA LYS A 56 14.62 -8.65 14.18
C LYS A 56 13.64 -9.70 13.63
N LEU A 57 12.45 -9.28 13.21
CA LEU A 57 11.47 -10.17 12.57
C LEU A 57 11.96 -10.57 11.18
N LEU A 58 12.42 -9.62 10.36
CA LEU A 58 13.01 -9.90 9.05
C LEU A 58 14.17 -10.90 9.13
N LYS A 59 15.12 -10.70 10.06
CA LYS A 59 16.27 -11.60 10.24
C LYS A 59 15.90 -13.03 10.67
N ARG A 60 14.67 -13.26 11.11
CA ARG A 60 14.16 -14.58 11.55
C ARG A 60 13.14 -15.15 10.59
N ALA A 61 12.74 -14.39 9.58
CA ALA A 61 11.80 -14.83 8.57
C ALA A 61 12.49 -15.74 7.57
N ASP A 62 11.72 -16.63 6.96
CA ASP A 62 12.14 -17.48 5.87
C ASP A 62 12.07 -16.71 4.53
N ALA A 63 11.14 -15.74 4.42
CA ALA A 63 11.08 -14.78 3.32
C ALA A 63 10.40 -13.45 3.74
N LEU A 64 10.71 -12.38 3.02
CA LEU A 64 9.90 -11.17 2.94
C LEU A 64 8.92 -11.34 1.78
N ILE A 65 7.64 -11.09 2.04
CA ILE A 65 6.58 -11.08 1.04
C ILE A 65 6.16 -9.63 0.83
N VAL A 66 6.08 -9.20 -0.43
CA VAL A 66 5.70 -7.84 -0.83
C VAL A 66 4.62 -7.90 -1.91
N GLU A 67 3.88 -6.81 -2.12
CA GLU A 67 2.99 -6.71 -3.28
C GLU A 67 3.76 -6.84 -4.60
N ALA A 68 4.85 -6.08 -4.70
CA ALA A 68 5.76 -6.04 -5.84
C ALA A 68 7.19 -5.68 -5.40
N ASP A 69 8.19 -6.20 -6.09
CA ASP A 69 9.59 -5.81 -5.92
C ASP A 69 9.88 -4.54 -6.74
N ILE A 70 9.76 -3.40 -6.07
CA ILE A 70 10.01 -2.07 -6.65
C ILE A 70 11.50 -1.69 -6.66
N SER A 71 12.42 -2.64 -6.48
CA SER A 71 13.86 -2.36 -6.49
C SER A 71 14.48 -2.18 -7.89
N GLY A 72 13.71 -2.49 -8.95
CA GLY A 72 14.11 -2.31 -10.33
C GLY A 72 14.40 -0.84 -10.69
N HIS A 73 15.24 -0.64 -11.70
CA HIS A 73 15.66 0.69 -12.16
C HIS A 73 14.83 1.23 -13.34
N GLU A 74 14.00 0.40 -13.98
CA GLU A 74 13.15 0.83 -15.09
C GLU A 74 11.84 1.41 -14.59
N SER A 75 11.42 2.54 -15.18
CA SER A 75 10.12 3.12 -14.87
C SER A 75 9.02 2.21 -15.44
N PRO A 76 8.10 1.69 -14.61
CA PRO A 76 6.96 0.91 -15.10
C PRO A 76 6.01 1.72 -16.00
N PHE A 77 6.18 3.05 -16.03
CA PHE A 77 5.25 3.97 -16.69
C PHE A 77 5.70 4.43 -18.08
N ALA A 78 6.75 3.84 -18.64
CA ALA A 78 7.25 4.21 -19.97
C ALA A 78 6.32 3.71 -21.09
N GLY A 79 6.11 4.56 -22.11
CA GLY A 79 5.37 4.17 -23.33
C GLY A 79 3.86 4.02 -23.16
N LEU A 80 3.26 4.67 -22.15
CA LEU A 80 1.84 4.58 -21.82
C LEU A 80 1.02 5.80 -22.28
N GLU A 81 1.47 6.53 -23.30
CA GLU A 81 0.84 7.78 -23.73
C GLU A 81 -0.59 7.57 -24.29
N SER A 82 -1.45 8.55 -24.08
CA SER A 82 -2.80 8.67 -24.63
C SER A 82 -2.75 9.52 -25.89
N ASP A 83 -3.45 9.07 -26.94
CA ASP A 83 -3.48 9.73 -28.25
C ASP A 83 -4.42 10.95 -28.30
N ARG A 84 -5.20 11.21 -27.23
CA ARG A 84 -6.19 12.30 -27.18
C ARG A 84 -5.85 13.35 -26.11
N PRO A 85 -5.96 14.65 -26.42
CA PRO A 85 -5.71 15.70 -25.45
C PRO A 85 -6.74 15.69 -24.31
N LEU A 86 -6.40 16.26 -23.16
CA LEU A 86 -7.27 16.28 -21.98
C LEU A 86 -8.62 16.98 -22.24
N ALA A 87 -8.63 18.02 -23.08
CA ALA A 87 -9.83 18.75 -23.44
C ALA A 87 -10.88 17.91 -24.18
N GLU A 88 -10.48 16.79 -24.79
CA GLU A 88 -11.40 15.84 -25.43
C GLU A 88 -11.82 14.69 -24.50
N ARG A 89 -11.10 14.49 -23.39
CA ARG A 89 -11.31 13.39 -22.43
C ARG A 89 -12.04 13.82 -21.16
N LEU A 90 -11.99 15.11 -20.82
CA LEU A 90 -12.57 15.69 -19.61
C LEU A 90 -13.58 16.77 -19.97
N ASN A 91 -14.63 16.90 -19.16
CA ASN A 91 -15.53 18.06 -19.26
C ASN A 91 -14.89 19.33 -18.67
N GLU A 92 -15.50 20.49 -18.93
CA GLU A 92 -14.98 21.80 -18.50
C GLU A 92 -14.72 21.87 -16.98
N THR A 93 -15.65 21.36 -16.16
CA THR A 93 -15.52 21.35 -14.70
C THR A 93 -14.33 20.50 -14.25
N GLN A 94 -14.16 19.32 -14.85
CA GLN A 94 -13.07 18.40 -14.53
C GLN A 94 -11.73 18.95 -14.94
N LEU A 95 -11.64 19.54 -16.14
CA LEU A 95 -10.42 20.16 -16.63
C LEU A 95 -10.02 21.37 -15.77
N ALA A 96 -10.99 22.18 -15.34
CA ALA A 96 -10.75 23.31 -14.45
C ALA A 96 -10.20 22.85 -13.09
N GLU A 97 -10.78 21.81 -12.49
CA GLU A 97 -10.32 21.29 -11.20
C GLU A 97 -8.95 20.60 -11.30
N LEU A 98 -8.72 19.82 -12.36
CA LEU A 98 -7.41 19.25 -12.67
C LEU A 98 -6.36 20.35 -12.81
N THR A 99 -6.65 21.42 -13.57
CA THR A 99 -5.74 22.55 -13.76
C THR A 99 -5.41 23.21 -12.43
N ARG A 100 -6.44 23.50 -11.61
CA ARG A 100 -6.28 24.10 -10.28
C ARG A 100 -5.38 23.26 -9.38
N LEU A 101 -5.57 21.94 -9.34
CA LEU A 101 -4.79 21.02 -8.51
C LEU A 101 -3.39 20.75 -9.04
N ALA A 102 -3.21 20.74 -10.37
CA ALA A 102 -1.90 20.67 -11.01
C ALA A 102 -1.07 21.91 -10.66
N ASP A 103 -1.66 23.11 -10.78
CA ASP A 103 -1.04 24.37 -10.37
C ASP A 103 -0.72 24.40 -8.87
N GLU A 104 -1.68 23.97 -8.04
CA GLU A 104 -1.46 23.84 -6.58
C GLU A 104 -0.28 22.93 -6.30
N SER A 105 -0.09 21.85 -7.07
CA SER A 105 0.98 20.87 -6.89
C SER A 105 2.30 21.24 -7.59
N GLY A 106 2.32 22.27 -8.43
CA GLY A 106 3.47 22.64 -9.26
C GLY A 106 3.71 21.71 -10.45
N VAL A 107 2.70 20.95 -10.86
CA VAL A 107 2.74 20.07 -12.04
C VAL A 107 2.23 20.86 -13.24
N SER A 108 3.01 20.91 -14.32
CA SER A 108 2.56 21.55 -15.56
C SER A 108 1.52 20.67 -16.25
N LEU A 109 0.38 21.27 -16.63
CA LEU A 109 -0.68 20.57 -17.36
C LEU A 109 -0.18 19.96 -18.69
N SER A 110 0.81 20.58 -19.35
CA SER A 110 1.38 20.04 -20.58
C SER A 110 2.12 18.72 -20.38
N MET A 111 2.61 18.42 -19.17
CA MET A 111 3.21 17.13 -18.83
C MET A 111 2.14 16.05 -18.60
N LEU A 112 0.89 16.45 -18.38
CA LEU A 112 -0.24 15.55 -18.12
C LEU A 112 -1.08 15.28 -19.37
N ASP A 113 -1.00 16.15 -20.39
CA ASP A 113 -1.93 16.17 -21.51
C ASP A 113 -1.98 14.85 -22.30
N THR A 114 -0.82 14.18 -22.42
CA THR A 114 -0.67 12.90 -23.10
C THR A 114 -0.66 11.70 -22.16
N LEU A 115 -0.94 11.86 -20.87
CA LEU A 115 -1.00 10.73 -19.93
C LEU A 115 -2.43 10.16 -19.84
N PRO A 116 -2.60 8.84 -19.65
CA PRO A 116 -3.85 8.23 -19.24
C PRO A 116 -4.35 8.84 -17.92
N LEU A 117 -5.66 8.88 -17.72
CA LEU A 117 -6.25 9.58 -16.56
C LEU A 117 -5.85 8.93 -15.23
N TRP A 118 -5.71 7.60 -15.17
CA TRP A 118 -5.17 6.92 -13.98
C TRP A 118 -3.74 7.36 -13.66
N GLN A 119 -2.90 7.59 -14.68
CA GLN A 119 -1.51 7.98 -14.47
C GLN A 119 -1.41 9.42 -13.98
N ILE A 120 -2.29 10.30 -14.49
CA ILE A 120 -2.44 11.66 -13.97
C ILE A 120 -2.79 11.63 -12.47
N ALA A 121 -3.75 10.78 -12.07
CA ALA A 121 -4.10 10.61 -10.66
C ALA A 121 -2.87 10.22 -9.81
N MET A 122 -2.10 9.23 -10.26
CA MET A 122 -0.86 8.80 -9.59
C MET A 122 0.18 9.92 -9.48
N VAL A 123 0.41 10.68 -10.56
CA VAL A 123 1.35 11.82 -10.56
C VAL A 123 0.92 12.89 -9.57
N LEU A 124 -0.37 13.25 -9.54
CA LEU A 124 -0.91 14.22 -8.60
C LEU A 124 -0.73 13.74 -7.15
N GLN A 125 -1.07 12.49 -6.85
CA GLN A 125 -0.93 11.92 -5.51
C GLN A 125 0.54 11.85 -5.05
N ALA A 126 1.45 11.42 -5.93
CA ALA A 126 2.88 11.40 -5.64
C ALA A 126 3.42 12.82 -5.38
N THR A 127 3.01 13.79 -6.18
CA THR A 127 3.43 15.19 -6.01
C THR A 127 2.87 15.78 -4.71
N GLN A 128 1.61 15.47 -4.37
CA GLN A 128 1.01 15.87 -3.09
C GLN A 128 1.84 15.34 -1.90
N ALA A 129 2.20 14.06 -1.92
CA ALA A 129 3.05 13.45 -0.90
C ALA A 129 4.42 14.14 -0.83
N GLN A 130 5.06 14.42 -1.97
CA GLN A 130 6.35 15.11 -2.00
C GLN A 130 6.31 16.52 -1.40
N ARG A 131 5.22 17.26 -1.64
CA ARG A 131 4.99 18.59 -1.05
C ARG A 131 4.74 18.55 0.45
N LEU A 132 4.21 17.45 0.96
CA LEU A 132 4.14 17.15 2.40
C LEU A 132 5.51 16.74 2.99
N GLY A 133 6.59 16.77 2.19
CA GLY A 133 7.95 16.47 2.64
C GLY A 133 8.32 14.98 2.53
N LEU A 134 7.44 14.14 2.00
CA LEU A 134 7.69 12.70 1.92
C LEU A 134 8.63 12.37 0.76
N ARG A 135 9.41 11.31 0.92
CA ARG A 135 10.33 10.79 -0.10
C ARG A 135 10.23 9.27 -0.18
N GLY A 136 10.51 8.72 -1.35
CA GLY A 136 10.39 7.28 -1.61
C GLY A 136 11.49 6.45 -0.94
N ASP A 137 12.68 7.01 -0.74
CA ASP A 137 13.79 6.39 -0.01
C ASP A 137 13.50 6.20 1.48
N TYR A 138 12.59 6.99 2.05
CA TYR A 138 12.03 6.79 3.39
C TYR A 138 10.77 5.92 3.40
N GLY A 139 10.27 5.49 2.23
CA GLY A 139 9.14 4.58 2.11
C GLY A 139 9.40 3.24 2.80
N ILE A 140 8.36 2.68 3.42
CA ILE A 140 8.48 1.43 4.18
C ILE A 140 8.77 0.26 3.24
N ASP A 141 8.11 0.20 2.09
CA ASP A 141 8.36 -0.83 1.08
C ASP A 141 9.83 -0.85 0.66
N TYR A 142 10.36 0.34 0.34
CA TYR A 142 11.75 0.50 -0.07
C TYR A 142 12.73 0.10 1.04
N GLN A 143 12.49 0.56 2.27
CA GLN A 143 13.32 0.21 3.41
C GLN A 143 13.30 -1.30 3.72
N LEU A 144 12.15 -1.97 3.59
CA LEU A 144 12.02 -3.43 3.79
C LEU A 144 12.76 -4.22 2.71
N LEU A 145 12.61 -3.84 1.44
CA LEU A 145 13.34 -4.46 0.33
C LEU A 145 14.85 -4.29 0.47
N ASN A 146 15.31 -3.11 0.90
CA ASN A 146 16.73 -2.88 1.19
C ASN A 146 17.22 -3.75 2.36
N ALA A 147 16.44 -3.87 3.43
CA ALA A 147 16.79 -4.70 4.58
C ALA A 147 16.83 -6.20 4.22
N ALA A 148 15.90 -6.67 3.39
CA ALA A 148 15.90 -8.03 2.86
C ALA A 148 17.14 -8.31 2.03
N ARG A 149 17.47 -7.43 1.08
CA ARG A 149 18.70 -7.51 0.26
C ARG A 149 19.97 -7.54 1.13
N ALA A 150 20.07 -6.64 2.11
CA ALA A 150 21.22 -6.59 3.02
C ALA A 150 21.41 -7.87 3.86
N CYS A 151 20.33 -8.64 4.07
CA CYS A 151 20.37 -9.90 4.82
C CYS A 151 20.32 -11.15 3.93
N ASN A 152 20.36 -11.01 2.59
CA ASN A 152 20.12 -12.09 1.62
C ASN A 152 18.82 -12.88 1.90
N LEU A 153 17.77 -12.18 2.35
CA LEU A 153 16.46 -12.76 2.59
C LEU A 153 15.71 -12.89 1.26
N SER A 154 15.10 -14.06 1.02
CA SER A 154 14.26 -14.28 -0.17
C SER A 154 13.10 -13.28 -0.19
N VAL A 155 12.82 -12.72 -1.36
CA VAL A 155 11.67 -11.85 -1.61
C VAL A 155 10.66 -12.62 -2.46
N ILE A 156 9.39 -12.62 -2.05
CA ILE A 156 8.27 -13.22 -2.77
C ILE A 156 7.27 -12.11 -3.09
N GLU A 157 6.89 -11.98 -4.36
CA GLU A 157 5.88 -11.04 -4.81
C GLU A 157 4.49 -11.67 -4.77
N LEU A 158 3.48 -10.90 -4.37
CA LEU A 158 2.08 -11.33 -4.41
C LEU A 158 1.46 -11.14 -5.80
N GLU A 159 1.90 -10.13 -6.56
CA GLU A 159 1.37 -9.83 -7.90
C GLU A 159 2.41 -9.21 -8.85
N GLY A 160 3.38 -8.44 -8.33
CA GLY A 160 4.42 -7.79 -9.12
C GLY A 160 3.97 -6.49 -9.80
N THR A 161 4.95 -5.68 -10.23
CA THR A 161 4.69 -4.32 -10.77
C THR A 161 3.89 -4.36 -12.08
N ASP A 162 4.18 -5.31 -12.97
CA ASP A 162 3.47 -5.45 -14.26
C ASP A 162 1.97 -5.73 -14.07
N SER A 163 1.62 -6.56 -13.08
CA SER A 163 0.23 -6.85 -12.74
C SER A 163 -0.52 -5.62 -12.22
N GLN A 164 0.14 -4.79 -11.41
CA GLN A 164 -0.44 -3.53 -10.91
C GLN A 164 -0.72 -2.54 -12.05
N ILE A 165 0.23 -2.39 -12.98
CA ILE A 165 0.04 -1.54 -14.16
C ILE A 165 -1.08 -2.10 -15.04
N ALA A 166 -1.09 -3.41 -15.29
CA ALA A 166 -2.11 -4.05 -16.10
C ALA A 166 -3.51 -3.83 -15.53
N LEU A 167 -3.65 -3.89 -14.19
CA LEU A 167 -4.88 -3.55 -13.49
C LEU A 167 -5.30 -2.10 -13.75
N LEU A 168 -4.39 -1.14 -13.60
CA LEU A 168 -4.67 0.29 -13.85
C LEU A 168 -5.05 0.57 -15.31
N ARG A 169 -4.40 -0.11 -16.26
CA ARG A 169 -4.69 0.00 -17.71
C ARG A 169 -6.04 -0.58 -18.11
N GLN A 170 -6.58 -1.51 -17.32
CA GLN A 170 -7.89 -2.11 -17.55
C GLN A 170 -9.04 -1.29 -16.93
N LEU A 171 -8.73 -0.21 -16.19
CA LEU A 171 -9.76 0.66 -15.65
C LEU A 171 -10.57 1.31 -16.80
N PRO A 172 -11.91 1.38 -16.69
CA PRO A 172 -12.75 2.03 -17.68
C PRO A 172 -12.34 3.48 -17.95
N ASP A 173 -12.56 3.94 -19.18
CA ASP A 173 -12.31 5.32 -19.62
C ASP A 173 -10.91 5.83 -19.28
N ASP A 174 -9.88 5.02 -19.52
CA ASP A 174 -8.48 5.29 -19.17
C ASP A 174 -8.26 5.63 -17.68
N GLY A 175 -9.14 5.13 -16.81
CA GLY A 175 -9.10 5.39 -15.36
C GLY A 175 -9.72 6.71 -14.93
N LYS A 176 -10.69 7.23 -15.70
CA LYS A 176 -11.41 8.47 -15.39
C LYS A 176 -11.92 8.53 -13.95
N MET A 177 -12.50 7.43 -13.46
CA MET A 177 -13.04 7.38 -12.10
C MET A 177 -11.96 7.56 -11.03
N LEU A 178 -10.75 7.04 -11.26
CA LEU A 178 -9.65 7.18 -10.31
C LEU A 178 -9.17 8.64 -10.26
N LEU A 179 -9.15 9.31 -11.40
CA LEU A 179 -8.89 10.75 -11.46
C LEU A 179 -9.99 11.52 -10.73
N ASP A 180 -11.26 11.25 -11.01
CA ASP A 180 -12.39 11.95 -10.39
C ASP A 180 -12.38 11.82 -8.86
N ASP A 181 -12.13 10.63 -8.32
CA ASP A 181 -11.98 10.41 -6.88
C ASP A 181 -10.77 11.15 -6.30
N THR A 182 -9.65 11.17 -7.04
CA THR A 182 -8.43 11.89 -6.63
C THR A 182 -8.67 13.39 -6.52
N LEU A 183 -9.35 13.99 -7.50
CA LEU A 183 -9.69 15.42 -7.49
C LEU A 183 -10.70 15.72 -6.37
N THR A 184 -11.75 14.90 -6.26
CA THR A 184 -12.84 15.08 -5.27
C THR A 184 -12.35 14.94 -3.83
N HIS A 185 -11.47 13.97 -3.58
CA HIS A 185 -10.99 13.65 -2.23
C HIS A 185 -9.58 14.18 -1.94
N TRP A 186 -9.10 15.15 -2.72
CA TRP A 186 -7.73 15.69 -2.66
C TRP A 186 -7.21 15.93 -1.24
N HIS A 187 -7.92 16.72 -0.43
CA HIS A 187 -7.50 17.02 0.94
C HIS A 187 -7.77 15.87 1.93
N THR A 188 -8.74 15.01 1.64
CA THR A 188 -9.02 13.83 2.47
C THR A 188 -7.90 12.80 2.32
N ASN A 189 -7.40 12.59 1.10
CA ASN A 189 -6.25 11.73 0.81
C ASN A 189 -4.98 12.23 1.52
N ALA A 190 -4.71 13.54 1.51
CA ALA A 190 -3.59 14.12 2.26
C ALA A 190 -3.67 13.84 3.77
N ARG A 191 -4.85 13.99 4.38
CA ARG A 191 -5.06 13.69 5.81
C ARG A 191 -4.94 12.20 6.12
N LEU A 192 -5.44 11.35 5.23
CA LEU A 192 -5.32 9.89 5.35
C LEU A 192 -3.84 9.48 5.34
N LEU A 193 -3.05 10.03 4.42
CA LEU A 193 -1.61 9.81 4.36
C LEU A 193 -0.90 10.28 5.64
N GLN A 194 -1.19 11.49 6.13
CA GLN A 194 -0.67 11.97 7.42
C GLN A 194 -1.01 11.07 8.59
N THR A 195 -2.21 10.49 8.60
CA THR A 195 -2.65 9.54 9.63
C THR A 195 -1.77 8.28 9.61
N MET A 196 -1.48 7.73 8.42
CA MET A 196 -0.61 6.56 8.28
C MET A 196 0.84 6.85 8.67
N ILE A 197 1.36 8.04 8.35
CA ILE A 197 2.67 8.50 8.83
C ILE A 197 2.67 8.54 10.37
N GLY A 198 1.63 9.10 10.98
CA GLY A 198 1.48 9.13 12.43
C GLY A 198 1.55 7.75 13.08
N TRP A 199 0.98 6.71 12.44
CA TRP A 199 1.08 5.35 12.96
C TRP A 199 2.50 4.77 12.92
N TRP A 200 3.32 5.22 11.96
CA TRP A 200 4.71 4.80 11.84
C TRP A 200 5.65 5.54 12.79
N LEU A 201 5.31 6.79 13.15
CA LEU A 201 6.09 7.59 14.10
C LEU A 201 5.77 7.21 15.56
N ASP A 202 4.51 6.89 15.85
CA ASP A 202 4.05 6.57 17.20
C ASP A 202 3.56 5.11 17.30
N ALA A 203 2.29 4.89 16.95
CA ALA A 203 1.64 3.57 16.87
C ALA A 203 0.26 3.70 16.20
N PRO A 204 -0.25 2.64 15.54
CA PRO A 204 -1.64 2.59 15.11
C PRO A 204 -2.61 2.57 16.32
N PRO A 205 -3.89 2.94 16.12
CA PRO A 205 -4.92 2.87 17.16
C PRO A 205 -5.04 1.49 17.80
N ALA A 206 -5.24 1.48 19.12
CA ALA A 206 -5.20 0.26 19.93
C ALA A 206 -6.41 -0.68 19.75
N ASP A 207 -7.53 -0.19 19.24
CA ASP A 207 -8.80 -0.90 19.14
C ASP A 207 -9.05 -1.51 17.75
N GLY A 208 -8.21 -1.23 16.75
CA GLY A 208 -8.30 -1.77 15.40
C GLY A 208 -9.58 -1.41 14.63
N LYS A 209 -10.48 -0.64 15.25
CA LYS A 209 -11.76 -0.19 14.69
C LYS A 209 -11.65 1.23 14.15
N LEU A 210 -10.58 1.50 13.41
CA LEU A 210 -10.47 2.78 12.77
C LEU A 210 -11.27 2.75 11.46
N ALA A 211 -12.35 3.53 11.42
CA ALA A 211 -13.02 3.85 10.17
C ALA A 211 -12.11 4.82 9.39
N LEU A 212 -11.44 4.29 8.36
CA LEU A 212 -10.75 5.13 7.40
C LEU A 212 -11.78 5.74 6.44
N PRO A 213 -11.61 7.00 6.02
CA PRO A 213 -12.47 7.57 5.01
C PRO A 213 -12.39 6.74 3.73
N SER A 214 -13.54 6.37 3.16
CA SER A 214 -13.58 5.79 1.82
C SER A 214 -13.33 6.92 0.82
N THR A 215 -12.14 6.91 0.24
CA THR A 215 -11.70 7.89 -0.76
C THR A 215 -11.75 7.33 -2.18
N PHE A 216 -12.17 6.08 -2.32
CA PHE A 216 -12.47 5.43 -3.58
C PHE A 216 -13.98 5.15 -3.65
N SER A 217 -14.52 5.25 -4.86
CA SER A 217 -15.81 4.70 -5.23
C SER A 217 -15.85 3.19 -4.97
N GLU A 218 -17.04 2.64 -4.77
CA GLU A 218 -17.21 1.21 -4.45
C GLU A 218 -16.57 0.29 -5.50
N SER A 219 -16.75 0.59 -6.79
CA SER A 219 -16.16 -0.18 -7.88
C SER A 219 -14.63 -0.11 -7.92
N LEU A 220 -14.04 1.06 -7.62
CA LEU A 220 -12.58 1.17 -7.53
C LEU A 220 -12.04 0.48 -6.29
N TYR A 221 -12.75 0.59 -5.16
CA TYR A 221 -12.39 -0.12 -3.95
C TYR A 221 -12.39 -1.63 -4.17
N ASP A 222 -13.38 -2.17 -4.88
CA ASP A 222 -13.44 -3.60 -5.16
C ASP A 222 -12.23 -4.08 -5.98
N VAL A 223 -11.87 -3.35 -7.04
CA VAL A 223 -10.74 -3.71 -7.92
C VAL A 223 -9.38 -3.47 -7.24
N LEU A 224 -9.19 -2.32 -6.58
CA LEU A 224 -7.92 -1.91 -5.99
C LEU A 224 -7.64 -2.56 -4.63
N MET A 225 -8.67 -3.04 -3.93
CA MET A 225 -8.54 -3.60 -2.57
C MET A 225 -9.09 -5.02 -2.47
N ASN A 226 -10.40 -5.22 -2.67
CA ASN A 226 -11.03 -6.51 -2.37
C ASN A 226 -10.51 -7.65 -3.24
N ALA A 227 -10.50 -7.47 -4.56
CA ALA A 227 -10.04 -8.49 -5.50
C ALA A 227 -8.58 -8.90 -5.23
N ARG A 228 -7.72 -7.91 -4.96
CA ARG A 228 -6.31 -8.13 -4.58
C ARG A 228 -6.19 -8.87 -3.26
N ASN A 229 -6.93 -8.45 -2.23
CA ASN A 229 -6.96 -9.14 -0.93
C ASN A 229 -7.39 -10.62 -1.06
N GLN A 230 -8.38 -10.93 -1.91
CA GLN A 230 -8.81 -12.31 -2.15
C GLN A 230 -7.71 -13.12 -2.86
N ALA A 231 -7.10 -12.57 -3.90
CA ALA A 231 -6.01 -13.26 -4.61
C ALA A 231 -4.81 -13.52 -3.69
N TRP A 232 -4.41 -12.51 -2.90
CA TRP A 232 -3.29 -12.63 -1.97
C TRP A 232 -3.58 -13.60 -0.84
N ARG A 233 -4.83 -13.69 -0.37
CA ARG A 233 -5.24 -14.71 0.59
C ARG A 233 -4.86 -16.10 0.09
N GLU A 234 -5.26 -16.45 -1.14
CA GLU A 234 -4.96 -17.77 -1.72
C GLU A 234 -3.45 -18.03 -1.77
N THR A 235 -2.66 -17.05 -2.22
CA THR A 235 -1.20 -17.14 -2.24
C THR A 235 -0.62 -17.38 -0.84
N LEU A 236 -1.11 -16.67 0.18
CA LEU A 236 -0.63 -16.79 1.56
C LEU A 236 -0.99 -18.14 2.20
N TYR A 237 -2.17 -18.71 1.90
CA TYR A 237 -2.52 -20.06 2.36
C TYR A 237 -1.74 -21.16 1.64
N ALA A 238 -1.29 -20.92 0.40
CA ALA A 238 -0.51 -21.87 -0.38
C ALA A 238 0.98 -21.94 0.04
N LEU A 239 1.47 -21.00 0.85
CA LEU A 239 2.85 -21.00 1.33
C LEU A 239 3.16 -22.25 2.18
N PRO A 240 4.39 -22.77 2.15
CA PRO A 240 4.80 -23.81 3.08
C PRO A 240 4.82 -23.30 4.53
N ALA A 241 4.76 -24.22 5.50
CA ALA A 241 4.91 -23.86 6.91
C ALA A 241 6.22 -23.10 7.14
N GLY A 242 6.17 -21.98 7.85
CA GLY A 242 7.30 -21.06 7.95
C GLY A 242 6.93 -19.74 8.62
N ARG A 243 7.91 -18.84 8.73
CA ARG A 243 7.78 -17.49 9.26
C ARG A 243 7.98 -16.48 8.14
N TYR A 244 6.99 -15.64 7.92
CA TYR A 244 7.01 -14.65 6.83
C TYR A 244 6.77 -13.26 7.40
N VAL A 245 7.50 -12.27 6.91
CA VAL A 245 7.11 -10.87 7.04
C VAL A 245 6.37 -10.52 5.76
N VAL A 246 5.15 -10.00 5.86
CA VAL A 246 4.29 -9.68 4.71
C VAL A 246 4.03 -8.19 4.73
N ALA A 247 4.56 -7.46 3.75
CA ALA A 247 4.38 -6.04 3.59
C ALA A 247 3.35 -5.78 2.50
N VAL A 248 2.23 -5.18 2.90
CA VAL A 248 1.16 -4.71 2.01
C VAL A 248 0.76 -3.31 2.45
N GLY A 249 0.27 -2.49 1.53
CA GLY A 249 -0.15 -1.14 1.78
C GLY A 249 -1.10 -1.09 2.98
N ALA A 250 -0.95 -0.05 3.82
CA ALA A 250 -1.71 0.04 5.07
C ALA A 250 -3.23 -0.11 4.87
N LEU A 251 -3.78 0.35 3.74
CA LEU A 251 -5.20 0.19 3.40
C LEU A 251 -5.65 -1.26 3.24
N HIS A 252 -4.74 -2.21 2.96
CA HIS A 252 -5.07 -3.63 2.93
C HIS A 252 -5.17 -4.25 4.33
N LEU A 253 -4.66 -3.58 5.38
CA LEU A 253 -4.70 -4.07 6.76
C LEU A 253 -5.82 -3.46 7.59
N TYR A 254 -6.27 -2.25 7.26
CA TYR A 254 -7.23 -1.47 8.04
C TYR A 254 -8.46 -1.11 7.19
N GLY A 255 -9.66 -1.22 7.77
CA GLY A 255 -10.93 -0.98 7.07
C GLY A 255 -11.80 -2.24 6.92
N GLU A 256 -12.95 -2.13 6.25
CA GLU A 256 -13.81 -3.29 5.98
C GLU A 256 -13.27 -4.13 4.82
N GLY A 257 -13.46 -5.46 4.86
CA GLY A 257 -12.95 -6.36 3.82
C GLY A 257 -11.41 -6.50 3.80
N ASN A 258 -10.72 -6.05 4.86
CA ASN A 258 -9.26 -6.09 4.95
C ASN A 258 -8.69 -7.52 4.91
N LEU A 259 -7.45 -7.64 4.43
CA LEU A 259 -6.73 -8.91 4.32
C LEU A 259 -6.63 -9.66 5.66
N PRO A 260 -6.34 -9.01 6.81
CA PRO A 260 -6.34 -9.70 8.11
C PRO A 260 -7.64 -10.41 8.47
N SER A 261 -8.78 -9.86 8.06
CA SER A 261 -10.10 -10.46 8.35
C SER A 261 -10.36 -11.67 7.46
N LEU A 262 -9.81 -11.68 6.24
CA LEU A 262 -9.91 -12.79 5.31
C LEU A 262 -8.99 -13.98 5.65
N LEU A 263 -7.95 -13.75 6.46
CA LEU A 263 -6.97 -14.75 6.89
C LEU A 263 -7.30 -15.43 8.23
N LYS A 264 -8.39 -15.01 8.90
CA LYS A 264 -8.80 -15.50 10.24
C LYS A 264 -9.85 -16.59 10.17
#